data_AF-F0XYU9-F1
#
_entry.id   AF-F0XYU9-F1
#
_cell.length_a   1.000
_cell.length_b   1.000
_cell.length_c   1.000
_cell.angle_alpha   90.00
_cell.angle_beta   90.00
_cell.angle_gamma   90.00
#
_symmetry.space_group_name_H-M   'P 1'
#
loop_
_entity.id
_entity.type
_entity.pdbx_description
1 polymer ?
#
loop_
_entity_poly.entity_id
_entity_poly.type
_entity_poly.pdbx_seq_one_letter_code
_entity_poly.pdbx_strand_id
1 'polypeptide(L)'
;MAAMTDAPPLLTWRRGGGAALLEEIDALVANHCDAHACALRSFGDSSDKAHRAWYLQREAVASGFADRLWACCAACDAWGVTARGGEALRRRGRPALRCLEILRYDAGGGALGLHDDGETLLTTSLMVSPAGAFEGGAVEVARWPGRLERADPARGDVVAWRGWEKHRVAPVTRGARVVVVAEWWAGPDAPRADRRAPSTEPRLRAALDLDPASPALLAAVAHLRAAAGDAEGALALYDASLAGDPTCGAARFSRALLRARARDFAGAEADLAALAHAGAADPDVHAQLGALQARRGAVDEAAESFRLAAVARGGAGT
;
A
#
# COMPACT_ATOMS: atom_id res chain seq x y z
N MET A 1 -20.81 22.63 -9.75
CA MET A 1 -20.09 21.35 -9.90
C MET A 1 -18.85 21.61 -10.75
N ALA A 2 -17.74 22.00 -10.12
CA ALA A 2 -16.46 22.11 -10.83
C ALA A 2 -15.94 20.70 -11.12
N ALA A 3 -15.53 20.48 -12.38
CA ALA A 3 -15.06 19.19 -12.85
C ALA A 3 -13.85 18.71 -12.03
N MET A 4 -13.88 17.44 -11.60
CA MET A 4 -12.76 16.73 -10.96
C MET A 4 -11.61 16.42 -11.95
N THR A 5 -11.37 17.26 -12.96
CA THR A 5 -10.51 16.94 -14.11
C THR A 5 -9.06 17.45 -14.00
N ASP A 6 -8.70 18.15 -12.93
CA ASP A 6 -7.34 18.72 -12.73
C ASP A 6 -6.51 18.01 -11.64
N ALA A 7 -6.99 16.89 -11.09
CA ALA A 7 -6.16 16.10 -10.19
C ALA A 7 -5.02 15.46 -10.99
N PRO A 8 -3.75 15.59 -10.57
CA PRO A 8 -2.66 14.92 -11.25
C PRO A 8 -2.88 13.40 -11.29
N PRO A 9 -2.22 12.68 -12.22
CA PRO A 9 -2.29 11.21 -12.25
C PRO A 9 -1.91 10.60 -10.88
N LEU A 10 -2.20 9.33 -10.61
CA LEU A 10 -1.62 8.57 -9.48
C LEU A 10 -0.40 7.75 -9.89
N LEU A 11 -0.24 7.57 -11.20
CA LEU A 11 0.79 6.77 -11.82
C LEU A 11 1.58 7.65 -12.79
N THR A 12 2.88 7.81 -12.57
CA THR A 12 3.76 8.59 -13.44
C THR A 12 4.94 7.76 -13.85
N TRP A 13 5.48 8.10 -15.02
CA TRP A 13 6.54 7.32 -15.60
C TRP A 13 7.44 8.18 -16.48
N ARG A 14 8.76 7.99 -16.30
CA ARG A 14 9.81 8.44 -17.20
C ARG A 14 10.28 7.33 -18.14
N ARG A 15 10.19 7.58 -19.46
CA ARG A 15 10.76 6.65 -20.45
C ARG A 15 12.28 6.67 -20.45
N GLY A 16 12.88 5.48 -20.39
CA GLY A 16 14.33 5.27 -20.54
C GLY A 16 15.19 5.93 -19.47
N GLY A 17 15.32 5.30 -18.29
CA GLY A 17 16.14 5.72 -17.14
C GLY A 17 17.66 5.87 -17.36
N GLY A 18 18.12 5.92 -18.62
CA GLY A 18 19.53 6.05 -19.02
C GLY A 18 20.24 4.70 -19.14
N ALA A 19 21.12 4.57 -20.15
CA ALA A 19 21.86 3.32 -20.42
C ALA A 19 22.71 2.85 -19.22
N ALA A 20 23.31 3.77 -18.48
CA ALA A 20 24.12 3.46 -17.31
C ALA A 20 23.31 2.79 -16.16
N LEU A 21 22.04 3.17 -15.98
CA LEU A 21 21.17 2.54 -14.98
C LEU A 21 20.83 1.10 -15.37
N LEU A 22 20.70 0.83 -16.69
CA LEU A 22 20.41 -0.50 -17.22
C LEU A 22 21.60 -1.45 -17.15
N GLU A 23 22.82 -0.98 -17.42
CA GLU A 23 24.03 -1.82 -17.30
C GLU A 23 24.27 -2.23 -15.84
N GLU A 24 24.14 -1.29 -14.91
CA GLU A 24 24.32 -1.56 -13.48
C GLU A 24 23.24 -2.52 -12.95
N ILE A 25 21.99 -2.38 -13.40
CA ILE A 25 20.92 -3.25 -12.94
C ILE A 25 21.06 -4.67 -13.45
N ASP A 26 21.54 -4.86 -14.69
CA ASP A 26 21.81 -6.19 -15.22
C ASP A 26 22.88 -6.90 -14.38
N ALA A 27 23.94 -6.19 -14.00
CA ALA A 27 24.98 -6.70 -13.11
C ALA A 27 24.42 -7.04 -11.71
N LEU A 28 23.61 -6.17 -11.12
CA LEU A 28 22.99 -6.41 -9.81
C LEU A 28 22.06 -7.64 -9.85
N VAL A 29 21.22 -7.75 -10.88
CA VAL A 29 20.27 -8.86 -11.04
C VAL A 29 20.99 -10.18 -11.25
N ALA A 30 21.99 -10.23 -12.13
CA ALA A 30 22.79 -11.44 -12.38
C ALA A 30 23.48 -11.94 -11.10
N ASN A 31 24.01 -11.01 -10.28
CA ASN A 31 24.74 -11.36 -9.06
C ASN A 31 23.82 -11.82 -7.89
N HIS A 32 22.52 -11.51 -7.92
CA HIS A 32 21.63 -11.76 -6.78
C HIS A 32 20.59 -12.84 -7.01
N CYS A 33 20.02 -12.93 -8.21
CA CYS A 33 19.00 -13.94 -8.51
C CYS A 33 19.51 -15.37 -8.38
N ASP A 34 20.82 -15.59 -8.62
CA ASP A 34 21.43 -16.92 -8.64
C ASP A 34 22.23 -17.26 -7.37
N ALA A 35 22.72 -16.26 -6.64
CA ALA A 35 23.66 -16.47 -5.53
C ALA A 35 23.08 -16.25 -4.12
N HIS A 36 21.87 -15.67 -4.00
CA HIS A 36 21.32 -15.25 -2.72
C HIS A 36 19.95 -15.84 -2.43
N ALA A 37 19.70 -16.12 -1.14
CA ALA A 37 18.42 -16.62 -0.65
C ALA A 37 17.29 -15.63 -1.00
N CYS A 38 16.26 -16.16 -1.66
CA CYS A 38 15.06 -15.42 -2.04
C CYS A 38 13.96 -15.58 -0.99
N ALA A 39 13.20 -14.51 -0.71
CA ALA A 39 11.94 -14.61 0.01
C ALA A 39 10.78 -14.84 -0.97
N LEU A 40 9.86 -15.74 -0.64
CA LEU A 40 8.63 -15.97 -1.39
C LEU A 40 7.50 -15.21 -0.70
N ARG A 41 6.88 -14.23 -1.38
CA ARG A 41 5.98 -13.24 -0.76
C ARG A 41 4.65 -13.10 -1.52
N SER A 42 3.63 -12.69 -0.77
CA SER A 42 2.35 -12.17 -1.26
C SER A 42 2.04 -10.86 -0.53
N PHE A 43 1.22 -10.02 -1.14
CA PHE A 43 0.66 -8.81 -0.54
C PHE A 43 -0.85 -8.71 -0.83
N GLY A 44 -1.57 -8.03 0.05
CA GLY A 44 -3.03 -7.87 -0.03
C GLY A 44 -3.78 -9.12 0.44
N ASP A 45 -5.04 -9.24 0.03
CA ASP A 45 -5.97 -10.28 0.50
C ASP A 45 -5.71 -11.68 -0.11
N SER A 46 -4.60 -11.85 -0.84
CA SER A 46 -4.23 -13.11 -1.50
C SER A 46 -3.24 -13.90 -0.65
N SER A 47 -3.58 -15.15 -0.31
CA SER A 47 -2.65 -16.11 0.30
C SER A 47 -1.63 -16.69 -0.69
N ASP A 48 -1.85 -16.49 -2.00
CA ASP A 48 -1.00 -17.04 -3.05
C ASP A 48 0.30 -16.26 -3.14
N LYS A 49 1.43 -16.96 -3.03
CA LYS A 49 2.74 -16.33 -3.08
C LYS A 49 3.11 -15.90 -4.51
N ALA A 50 2.67 -14.70 -4.87
CA ALA A 50 2.70 -14.17 -6.23
C ALA A 50 4.08 -13.81 -6.77
N HIS A 51 5.11 -13.65 -5.93
CA HIS A 51 6.44 -13.26 -6.40
C HIS A 51 7.59 -13.68 -5.49
N ARG A 52 8.77 -13.67 -6.10
CA ARG A 52 10.08 -13.85 -5.46
C ARG A 52 10.76 -12.49 -5.26
N ALA A 53 11.34 -12.27 -4.09
CA ALA A 53 11.98 -11.01 -3.70
C ALA A 53 13.43 -11.22 -3.21
N TRP A 54 14.35 -10.38 -3.72
CA TRP A 54 15.75 -10.29 -3.28
C TRP A 54 16.06 -8.86 -2.84
N TYR A 55 16.61 -8.71 -1.63
CA TYR A 55 16.92 -7.41 -1.03
C TYR A 55 18.31 -6.92 -1.42
N LEU A 56 18.42 -5.66 -1.84
CA LEU A 56 19.63 -5.03 -2.39
C LEU A 56 20.14 -3.81 -1.59
N GLN A 57 19.55 -3.47 -0.43
CA GLN A 57 19.79 -2.16 0.21
C GLN A 57 21.28 -1.84 0.40
N ARG A 58 22.10 -2.77 0.91
CA ARG A 58 23.50 -2.45 1.24
C ARG A 58 24.34 -2.22 -0.01
N GLU A 59 24.20 -3.11 -0.98
CA GLU A 59 24.95 -3.13 -2.23
C GLU A 59 24.63 -1.90 -3.08
N ALA A 60 23.35 -1.55 -3.18
CA ALA A 60 22.90 -0.40 -3.97
C ALA A 60 23.21 0.96 -3.32
N VAL A 61 23.22 1.04 -1.98
CA VAL A 61 23.66 2.25 -1.27
C VAL A 61 25.16 2.45 -1.49
N ALA A 62 25.96 1.38 -1.45
CA ALA A 62 27.40 1.46 -1.69
C ALA A 62 27.77 1.88 -3.12
N SER A 63 26.96 1.52 -4.13
CA SER A 63 27.22 1.88 -5.54
C SER A 63 26.64 3.24 -5.97
N GLY A 64 25.81 3.87 -5.12
CA GLY A 64 25.04 5.07 -5.48
C GLY A 64 23.86 4.79 -6.43
N PHE A 65 23.49 3.52 -6.64
CA PHE A 65 22.35 3.13 -7.48
C PHE A 65 21.05 3.72 -6.96
N ALA A 66 20.85 3.73 -5.64
CA ALA A 66 19.65 4.29 -5.00
C ALA A 66 19.47 5.79 -5.36
N ASP A 67 20.56 6.57 -5.43
CA ASP A 67 20.50 7.99 -5.78
C ASP A 67 20.10 8.19 -7.25
N ARG A 68 20.63 7.37 -8.17
CA ARG A 68 20.24 7.39 -9.59
C ARG A 68 18.78 6.99 -9.80
N LEU A 69 18.33 5.96 -9.10
CA LEU A 69 16.93 5.52 -9.15
C LEU A 69 15.99 6.60 -8.61
N TRP A 70 16.35 7.23 -7.48
CA TRP A 70 15.61 8.37 -6.96
C TRP A 70 15.56 9.54 -7.93
N ALA A 71 16.68 9.88 -8.59
CA ALA A 71 16.68 10.96 -9.59
C ALA A 71 15.70 10.68 -10.74
N CYS A 72 15.55 9.41 -11.14
CA CYS A 72 14.53 9.02 -12.12
C CYS A 72 13.11 9.15 -11.56
N CYS A 73 12.87 8.72 -10.31
CA CYS A 73 11.59 8.88 -9.64
C CYS A 73 11.20 10.36 -9.46
N ALA A 74 12.14 11.20 -9.03
CA ALA A 74 11.92 12.63 -8.81
C ALA A 74 11.65 13.37 -10.13
N ALA A 75 12.21 12.90 -11.25
CA ALA A 75 11.94 13.44 -12.58
C ALA A 75 10.51 13.15 -13.09
N CYS A 76 9.78 12.24 -12.46
CA CYS A 76 8.38 11.94 -12.78
C CYS A 76 7.39 13.01 -12.27
N ASP A 77 7.80 14.28 -12.11
CA ASP A 77 7.13 15.38 -11.36
C ASP A 77 5.73 15.83 -11.86
N ALA A 78 4.98 14.99 -12.57
CA ALA A 78 3.61 15.32 -12.98
C ALA A 78 2.62 15.39 -11.80
N TRP A 79 2.97 14.86 -10.62
CA TRP A 79 2.07 14.91 -9.46
C TRP A 79 2.18 16.16 -8.61
N GLY A 80 3.22 16.96 -8.82
CA GLY A 80 3.60 17.93 -7.83
C GLY A 80 3.88 17.32 -6.45
N VAL A 81 4.10 15.99 -6.35
CA VAL A 81 4.69 15.40 -5.13
C VAL A 81 6.04 16.07 -4.87
N THR A 82 6.73 16.53 -5.94
CA THR A 82 7.82 17.49 -5.78
C THR A 82 7.47 18.98 -5.90
N ALA A 83 6.32 19.40 -6.42
CA ALA A 83 5.94 20.82 -6.54
C ALA A 83 5.14 21.43 -5.36
N ARG A 84 4.19 20.71 -4.71
CA ARG A 84 3.46 21.18 -3.51
C ARG A 84 4.04 20.67 -2.19
N GLY A 85 4.81 19.58 -2.23
CA GLY A 85 5.52 19.03 -1.08
C GLY A 85 7.03 18.86 -1.29
N GLY A 86 7.49 18.74 -2.53
CA GLY A 86 8.92 18.55 -2.77
C GLY A 86 9.73 19.75 -3.12
N GLU A 87 9.27 20.98 -2.94
CA GLU A 87 10.26 22.01 -2.60
C GLU A 87 10.86 21.69 -1.21
N ALA A 88 10.06 21.16 -0.28
CA ALA A 88 10.56 20.67 1.02
C ALA A 88 11.31 19.34 0.91
N LEU A 89 10.84 18.36 0.12
CA LEU A 89 11.62 17.14 -0.20
C LEU A 89 12.90 17.46 -0.98
N ARG A 90 12.87 18.26 -2.06
CA ARG A 90 14.07 18.63 -2.83
C ARG A 90 15.07 19.41 -1.97
N ARG A 91 14.61 20.28 -1.05
CA ARG A 91 15.49 20.97 -0.08
C ARG A 91 16.11 20.04 0.96
N ARG A 92 15.46 18.92 1.29
CA ARG A 92 15.95 17.92 2.26
C ARG A 92 16.86 16.85 1.65
N GLY A 93 17.03 16.83 0.32
CA GLY A 93 17.76 15.78 -0.39
C GLY A 93 16.89 14.55 -0.69
N ARG A 94 17.53 13.45 -1.09
CA ARG A 94 16.82 12.17 -1.33
C ARG A 94 16.21 11.66 0.00
N PRO A 95 14.92 11.27 0.04
CA PRO A 95 14.35 10.61 1.21
C PRO A 95 15.05 9.29 1.50
N ALA A 96 15.01 8.83 2.74
CA ALA A 96 15.62 7.56 3.09
C ALA A 96 14.99 6.40 2.32
N LEU A 97 15.82 5.41 2.02
CA LEU A 97 15.46 4.15 1.40
C LEU A 97 14.88 3.24 2.48
N ARG A 98 13.58 2.99 2.41
CA ARG A 98 12.89 2.02 3.26
C ARG A 98 13.12 0.60 2.76
N CYS A 99 13.03 0.39 1.45
CA CYS A 99 13.37 -0.89 0.86
C CYS A 99 13.96 -0.71 -0.54
N LEU A 100 14.79 -1.68 -0.93
CA LEU A 100 15.19 -1.87 -2.32
C LEU A 100 15.24 -3.36 -2.63
N GLU A 101 14.41 -3.78 -3.56
CA GLU A 101 14.17 -5.20 -3.82
C GLU A 101 14.15 -5.47 -5.33
N ILE A 102 14.73 -6.59 -5.77
CA ILE A 102 14.41 -7.20 -7.06
C ILE A 102 13.18 -8.06 -6.83
N LEU A 103 12.14 -7.86 -7.64
CA LEU A 103 10.93 -8.68 -7.63
C LEU A 103 10.83 -9.45 -8.95
N ARG A 104 10.62 -10.76 -8.86
CA ARG A 104 10.33 -11.64 -10.00
C ARG A 104 8.93 -12.24 -9.89
N TYR A 105 8.15 -12.02 -10.93
CA TYR A 105 6.82 -12.58 -11.13
C TYR A 105 6.87 -13.58 -12.28
N ASP A 106 6.53 -14.84 -12.03
CA ASP A 106 6.43 -15.86 -13.08
C ASP A 106 4.98 -16.05 -13.51
N ALA A 107 4.80 -16.49 -14.76
CA ALA A 107 3.49 -16.91 -15.24
C ALA A 107 2.88 -18.00 -14.36
N GLY A 108 1.60 -17.84 -14.01
CA GLY A 108 0.88 -18.78 -13.14
C GLY A 108 1.24 -18.69 -11.65
N GLY A 109 2.08 -17.73 -11.23
CA GLY A 109 2.46 -17.53 -9.83
C GLY A 109 1.35 -17.02 -8.90
N GLY A 110 0.14 -16.73 -9.43
CA GLY A 110 -0.95 -16.08 -8.71
C GLY A 110 -1.04 -14.58 -9.00
N ALA A 111 -2.06 -13.92 -8.43
CA ALA A 111 -2.27 -12.48 -8.55
C ALA A 111 -2.00 -11.78 -7.21
N LEU A 112 -1.32 -10.64 -7.25
CA LEU A 112 -1.27 -9.76 -6.08
C LEU A 112 -2.62 -9.06 -5.90
N GLY A 113 -3.15 -9.12 -4.67
CA GLY A 113 -4.26 -8.28 -4.27
C GLY A 113 -3.86 -6.80 -4.27
N LEU A 114 -4.86 -5.92 -4.29
CA LEU A 114 -4.61 -4.50 -4.05
C LEU A 114 -4.07 -4.31 -2.62
N HIS A 115 -2.94 -3.64 -2.49
CA HIS A 115 -2.29 -3.36 -1.21
C HIS A 115 -1.68 -1.97 -1.22
N ASP A 116 -1.19 -1.50 -0.08
CA ASP A 116 -0.48 -0.23 0.05
C ASP A 116 0.83 -0.41 0.82
N ASP A 117 1.72 0.55 0.61
CA ASP A 117 3.02 0.64 1.25
C ASP A 117 2.95 1.47 2.55
N GLY A 118 1.77 1.97 2.92
CA GLY A 118 1.52 2.75 4.12
C GLY A 118 2.16 4.14 4.05
N GLU A 119 3.01 4.46 5.03
CA GLU A 119 3.68 5.77 5.15
C GLU A 119 4.89 5.95 4.21
N THR A 120 5.08 5.07 3.24
CA THR A 120 6.01 5.30 2.13
C THR A 120 5.56 6.54 1.37
N LEU A 121 6.46 7.53 1.24
CA LEU A 121 6.18 8.77 0.53
C LEU A 121 6.01 8.48 -0.96
N LEU A 122 6.92 7.69 -1.52
CA LEU A 122 6.91 7.28 -2.91
C LEU A 122 7.43 5.85 -3.05
N THR A 123 6.77 5.09 -3.90
CA THR A 123 7.23 3.78 -4.35
C THR A 123 7.63 3.90 -5.81
N THR A 124 8.77 3.32 -6.17
CA THR A 124 9.35 3.34 -7.50
C THR A 124 9.48 1.91 -8.00
N SER A 125 9.10 1.66 -9.25
CA SER A 125 9.33 0.39 -9.95
C SER A 125 10.05 0.66 -11.26
N LEU A 126 11.25 0.10 -11.38
CA LEU A 126 12.05 0.09 -12.60
C LEU A 126 11.89 -1.25 -13.30
N MET A 127 11.41 -1.22 -14.54
CA MET A 127 11.27 -2.42 -15.36
C MET A 127 12.63 -2.90 -15.90
N VAL A 128 12.97 -4.16 -15.60
CA VAL A 128 14.24 -4.78 -16.02
C VAL A 128 14.04 -5.72 -17.21
N SER A 129 12.95 -6.49 -17.20
CA SER A 129 12.70 -7.49 -18.25
C SER A 129 12.63 -6.85 -19.64
N PRO A 130 13.32 -7.43 -20.65
CA PRO A 130 13.26 -6.93 -22.02
C PRO A 130 11.88 -7.15 -22.65
N ALA A 131 11.59 -6.39 -23.70
CA ALA A 131 10.36 -6.55 -24.47
C ALA A 131 10.21 -8.00 -24.97
N GLY A 132 9.01 -8.57 -24.85
CA GLY A 132 8.71 -9.94 -25.29
C GLY A 132 9.07 -11.06 -24.29
N ALA A 133 9.85 -10.77 -23.24
CA ALA A 133 10.22 -11.76 -22.21
C ALA A 133 9.03 -12.20 -21.34
N PHE A 134 7.96 -11.40 -21.29
CA PHE A 134 6.75 -11.72 -20.54
C PHE A 134 5.50 -11.09 -21.19
N GLU A 135 4.32 -11.55 -20.77
CA GLU A 135 3.01 -10.95 -21.06
C GLU A 135 2.23 -10.72 -19.75
N GLY A 136 1.35 -9.71 -19.74
CA GLY A 136 0.65 -9.28 -18.53
C GLY A 136 1.54 -8.45 -17.60
N GLY A 137 1.28 -8.46 -16.30
CA GLY A 137 2.17 -7.79 -15.34
C GLY A 137 2.10 -6.26 -15.33
N ALA A 138 0.99 -5.65 -15.75
CA ALA A 138 0.82 -4.21 -15.66
C ALA A 138 0.83 -3.72 -14.21
N VAL A 139 1.38 -2.53 -13.97
CA VAL A 139 1.24 -1.85 -12.68
C VAL A 139 -0.12 -1.17 -12.66
N GLU A 140 -0.92 -1.45 -11.63
CA GLU A 140 -2.27 -0.90 -11.48
C GLU A 140 -2.38 -0.19 -10.14
N VAL A 141 -2.86 1.05 -10.14
CA VAL A 141 -3.07 1.89 -8.95
C VAL A 141 -4.54 2.33 -8.89
N ALA A 142 -5.19 2.03 -7.78
CA ALA A 142 -6.60 2.27 -7.55
C ALA A 142 -6.82 3.61 -6.86
N ARG A 143 -7.71 4.41 -7.44
CA ARG A 143 -8.23 5.67 -6.91
C ARG A 143 -9.68 5.48 -6.47
N TRP A 144 -10.00 5.99 -5.30
CA TRP A 144 -11.37 6.12 -4.87
C TRP A 144 -12.08 7.31 -5.56
N PRO A 145 -13.33 7.17 -6.07
CA PRO A 145 -14.09 5.92 -6.22
C PRO A 145 -13.78 5.19 -7.54
N GLY A 146 -13.43 3.90 -7.45
CA GLY A 146 -13.49 2.91 -8.52
C GLY A 146 -12.59 3.12 -9.76
N ARG A 147 -11.71 4.11 -9.79
CA ARG A 147 -10.85 4.39 -10.96
C ARG A 147 -9.53 3.64 -10.82
N LEU A 148 -9.21 2.79 -11.80
CA LEU A 148 -7.92 2.10 -11.87
C LEU A 148 -7.05 2.78 -12.92
N GLU A 149 -5.91 3.32 -12.50
CA GLU A 149 -4.85 3.76 -13.41
C GLU A 149 -3.90 2.60 -13.69
N ARG A 150 -3.44 2.46 -14.93
CA ARG A 150 -2.63 1.34 -15.38
C ARG A 150 -1.41 1.82 -16.17
N ALA A 151 -0.27 1.17 -15.94
CA ALA A 151 0.94 1.32 -16.74
C ALA A 151 1.52 -0.03 -17.14
N ASP A 152 1.94 -0.12 -18.40
CA ASP A 152 2.62 -1.27 -18.98
C ASP A 152 4.07 -0.85 -19.32
N PRO A 153 4.97 -0.78 -18.31
CA PRO A 153 6.34 -0.30 -18.51
C PRO A 153 7.16 -1.25 -19.39
N ALA A 154 7.96 -0.69 -20.30
CA ALA A 154 8.98 -1.39 -21.06
C ALA A 154 10.33 -1.34 -20.31
N ARG A 155 11.33 -2.05 -20.80
CA ARG A 155 12.65 -2.09 -20.15
C ARG A 155 13.26 -0.70 -19.98
N GLY A 156 13.74 -0.39 -18.78
CA GLY A 156 14.37 0.88 -18.41
C GLY A 156 13.39 1.95 -17.94
N ASP A 157 12.10 1.65 -18.00
CA ASP A 157 11.07 2.55 -17.57
C ASP A 157 10.94 2.58 -16.06
N VAL A 158 10.88 3.80 -15.52
CA VAL A 158 10.68 4.04 -14.10
C VAL A 158 9.26 4.53 -13.89
N VAL A 159 8.45 3.70 -13.25
CA VAL A 159 7.11 4.01 -12.80
C VAL A 159 7.19 4.40 -11.32
N ALA A 160 6.41 5.37 -10.89
CA ALA A 160 6.26 5.68 -9.48
C ALA A 160 4.78 5.68 -9.09
N TRP A 161 4.50 5.59 -7.79
CA TRP A 161 3.21 5.96 -7.15
C TRP A 161 3.41 6.39 -5.70
N ARG A 162 2.36 6.92 -5.05
CA ARG A 162 2.35 7.26 -3.62
C ARG A 162 2.11 6.01 -2.79
N GLY A 163 2.82 5.84 -1.68
CA GLY A 163 2.78 4.56 -0.93
C GLY A 163 1.42 4.24 -0.31
N TRP A 164 0.61 5.22 0.04
CA TRP A 164 -0.74 5.02 0.59
C TRP A 164 -1.81 4.70 -0.46
N GLU A 165 -1.46 4.69 -1.74
CA GLU A 165 -2.38 4.32 -2.80
C GLU A 165 -2.43 2.80 -2.96
N LYS A 166 -3.65 2.28 -3.03
CA LYS A 166 -3.84 0.85 -3.27
C LYS A 166 -3.32 0.51 -4.66
N HIS A 167 -2.43 -0.45 -4.77
CA HIS A 167 -1.81 -0.84 -6.02
C HIS A 167 -1.58 -2.35 -6.10
N ARG A 168 -1.31 -2.84 -7.30
CA ARG A 168 -0.96 -4.23 -7.57
C ARG A 168 -0.18 -4.36 -8.88
N VAL A 169 0.35 -5.57 -9.08
CA VAL A 169 0.82 -6.02 -10.40
C VAL A 169 -0.23 -7.00 -10.92
N ALA A 170 -0.79 -6.71 -12.10
CA ALA A 170 -1.71 -7.60 -12.79
C ALA A 170 -1.03 -8.97 -13.06
N PRO A 171 -1.79 -10.07 -13.21
CA PRO A 171 -1.20 -11.38 -13.44
C PRO A 171 -0.21 -11.39 -14.62
N VAL A 172 0.93 -12.06 -14.43
CA VAL A 172 1.82 -12.43 -15.55
C VAL A 172 1.24 -13.68 -16.18
N THR A 173 0.98 -13.64 -17.49
CA THR A 173 0.33 -14.73 -18.23
C THR A 173 1.33 -15.58 -19.02
N ARG A 174 2.50 -15.02 -19.34
CA ARG A 174 3.60 -15.72 -20.01
C ARG A 174 4.94 -15.21 -19.52
N GLY A 175 5.93 -16.10 -19.40
CA GLY A 175 7.32 -15.74 -19.12
C GLY A 175 7.56 -15.27 -17.68
N ALA A 176 8.58 -14.44 -17.51
CA ALA A 176 8.99 -13.90 -16.21
C ALA A 176 9.23 -12.38 -16.28
N ARG A 177 8.51 -11.65 -15.42
CA ARG A 177 8.63 -10.20 -15.26
C ARG A 177 9.54 -9.90 -14.07
N VAL A 178 10.61 -9.17 -14.31
CA VAL A 178 11.57 -8.74 -13.29
C VAL A 178 11.58 -7.21 -13.22
N VAL A 179 11.48 -6.70 -12.00
CA VAL A 179 11.55 -5.28 -11.69
C VAL A 179 12.45 -5.04 -10.49
N VAL A 180 12.97 -3.83 -10.37
CA VAL A 180 13.54 -3.32 -9.12
C VAL A 180 12.56 -2.35 -8.51
N VAL A 181 12.23 -2.54 -7.23
CA VAL A 181 11.31 -1.71 -6.47
C VAL A 181 12.07 -1.01 -5.35
N ALA A 182 11.83 0.30 -5.20
CA ALA A 182 12.32 1.09 -4.09
C ALA A 182 11.18 1.80 -3.38
N GLU A 183 11.18 1.79 -2.06
CA GLU A 183 10.27 2.59 -1.23
C GLU A 183 11.06 3.71 -0.55
N TRP A 184 10.56 4.95 -0.65
CA TRP A 184 11.16 6.15 -0.12
C TRP A 184 10.32 6.71 1.02
N TRP A 185 10.89 6.90 2.20
CA TRP A 185 10.14 7.33 3.40
C TRP A 185 10.82 8.45 4.19
N ALA A 186 10.11 8.97 5.19
CA ALA A 186 10.59 10.03 6.09
C ALA A 186 11.40 9.50 7.30
N GLY A 187 11.76 8.21 7.31
CA GLY A 187 12.59 7.59 8.36
C GLY A 187 14.10 7.65 8.06
N PRO A 188 14.93 6.89 8.79
CA PRO A 188 16.32 6.60 8.41
C PRO A 188 16.38 5.54 7.30
N ASP A 189 17.52 5.40 6.60
CA ASP A 189 17.72 4.26 5.68
C ASP A 189 17.52 2.94 6.45
N ALA A 190 16.62 2.09 5.99
CA ALA A 190 16.31 0.85 6.69
C ALA A 190 17.47 -0.15 6.49
N PRO A 191 17.92 -0.84 7.55
CA PRO A 191 18.90 -1.91 7.38
C PRO A 191 18.27 -3.09 6.65
N ARG A 192 19.07 -3.85 5.87
CA ARG A 192 18.62 -5.05 5.13
C ARG A 192 17.84 -6.08 5.98
N ALA A 193 18.09 -6.13 7.29
CA ALA A 193 17.44 -7.05 8.21
C ALA A 193 16.06 -6.57 8.72
N ASP A 194 15.83 -5.26 8.79
CA ASP A 194 14.54 -4.70 9.19
C ASP A 194 13.69 -4.53 7.93
N ARG A 195 12.69 -5.39 7.80
CA ARG A 195 11.88 -5.51 6.59
C ARG A 195 10.78 -4.45 6.53
N ARG A 196 10.40 -3.84 7.66
CA ARG A 196 9.37 -2.80 7.76
C ARG A 196 9.27 -2.31 9.22
N ALA A 197 9.99 -1.24 9.59
CA ALA A 197 9.80 -0.66 10.92
C ALA A 197 8.33 -0.25 11.14
N PRO A 198 7.77 -0.43 12.35
CA PRO A 198 6.40 -0.04 12.65
C PRO A 198 6.13 1.40 12.25
N SER A 199 4.93 1.69 11.74
CA SER A 199 4.54 3.05 11.40
C SER A 199 4.60 3.97 12.63
N THR A 200 4.92 5.24 12.41
CA THR A 200 4.97 6.24 13.50
C THR A 200 4.20 7.47 13.09
N GLU A 201 3.58 8.15 14.05
CA GLU A 201 2.79 9.34 13.75
C GLU A 201 3.60 10.43 13.02
N PRO A 202 4.87 10.72 13.37
CA PRO A 202 5.68 11.66 12.60
C PRO A 202 5.89 11.26 11.13
N ARG A 203 6.07 9.96 10.84
CA ARG A 203 6.25 9.48 9.45
C ARG A 203 4.93 9.55 8.66
N LEU A 204 3.82 9.16 9.27
CA LEU A 204 2.49 9.32 8.67
C LEU A 204 2.14 10.79 8.44
N ARG A 205 2.53 11.68 9.33
CA ARG A 205 2.34 13.13 9.15
C ARG A 205 3.15 13.68 7.98
N ALA A 206 4.39 13.22 7.80
CA ALA A 206 5.18 13.60 6.63
C ALA A 206 4.50 13.15 5.32
N ALA A 207 3.80 12.02 5.32
CA ALA A 207 2.97 11.59 4.19
C ALA A 207 1.70 12.45 4.04
N LEU A 208 1.04 12.83 5.15
CA LEU A 208 -0.11 13.74 5.12
C LEU A 208 0.26 15.15 4.65
N ASP A 209 1.48 15.63 4.88
CA ASP A 209 1.94 16.90 4.32
C ASP A 209 1.91 16.88 2.77
N LEU A 210 2.02 15.69 2.15
CA LEU A 210 1.92 15.50 0.70
C LEU A 210 0.48 15.27 0.22
N ASP A 211 -0.35 14.66 1.06
CA ASP A 211 -1.77 14.39 0.77
C ASP A 211 -2.65 14.53 2.03
N PRO A 212 -3.01 15.77 2.42
CA PRO A 212 -3.68 16.03 3.69
C PRO A 212 -5.08 15.42 3.81
N ALA A 213 -5.69 15.09 2.66
CA ALA A 213 -7.04 14.56 2.58
C ALA A 213 -7.05 13.04 2.34
N SER A 214 -5.89 12.38 2.32
CA SER A 214 -5.79 10.93 2.10
C SER A 214 -6.55 10.15 3.17
N PRO A 215 -7.62 9.42 2.83
CA PRO A 215 -8.38 8.64 3.80
C PRO A 215 -7.52 7.59 4.49
N ALA A 216 -6.67 6.88 3.74
CA ALA A 216 -5.79 5.84 4.27
C ALA A 216 -4.81 6.41 5.32
N LEU A 217 -4.21 7.57 5.05
CA LEU A 217 -3.28 8.20 5.99
C LEU A 217 -4.00 8.76 7.23
N LEU A 218 -5.17 9.38 7.06
CA LEU A 218 -5.99 9.86 8.17
C LEU A 218 -6.38 8.71 9.11
N ALA A 219 -6.82 7.58 8.56
CA ALA A 219 -7.15 6.38 9.31
C ALA A 219 -5.93 5.79 10.06
N ALA A 220 -4.75 5.81 9.43
CA ALA A 220 -3.53 5.34 10.05
C ALA A 220 -3.07 6.22 11.22
N VAL A 221 -3.15 7.56 11.09
CA VAL A 221 -2.87 8.48 12.21
C VAL A 221 -3.90 8.32 13.32
N ALA A 222 -5.17 8.19 12.98
CA ALA A 222 -6.24 7.93 13.95
C ALA A 222 -5.96 6.67 14.78
N HIS A 223 -5.48 5.60 14.13
CA HIS A 223 -5.13 4.36 14.82
C HIS A 223 -4.02 4.55 15.85
N LEU A 224 -2.95 5.27 15.51
CA LEU A 224 -1.85 5.55 16.45
C LEU A 224 -2.30 6.43 17.61
N ARG A 225 -3.14 7.43 17.35
CA ARG A 225 -3.71 8.28 18.41
C ARG A 225 -4.63 7.52 19.35
N ALA A 226 -5.48 6.65 18.81
CA ALA A 226 -6.34 5.78 19.61
C ALA A 226 -5.51 4.86 20.51
N ALA A 227 -4.41 4.29 19.98
CA ALA A 227 -3.48 3.47 20.75
C ALA A 227 -2.74 4.28 21.83
N ALA A 228 -2.50 5.57 21.60
CA ALA A 228 -1.91 6.50 22.56
C ALA A 228 -2.92 7.06 23.59
N GLY A 229 -4.21 6.71 23.49
CA GLY A 229 -5.27 7.17 24.39
C GLY A 229 -5.96 8.48 23.98
N ASP A 230 -5.57 9.10 22.86
CA ASP A 230 -6.27 10.25 22.26
C ASP A 230 -7.49 9.76 21.46
N ALA A 231 -8.53 9.32 22.18
CA ALA A 231 -9.75 8.80 21.58
C ALA A 231 -10.52 9.87 20.80
N GLU A 232 -10.58 11.10 21.31
CA GLU A 232 -11.30 12.21 20.67
C GLU A 232 -10.62 12.61 19.35
N GLY A 233 -9.30 12.81 19.36
CA GLY A 233 -8.55 13.13 18.15
C GLY A 233 -8.57 11.99 17.12
N ALA A 234 -8.57 10.73 17.58
CA ALA A 234 -8.72 9.58 16.69
C ALA A 234 -10.10 9.52 16.04
N LEU A 235 -11.20 9.74 16.78
CA LEU A 235 -12.56 9.77 16.22
C LEU A 235 -12.70 10.86 15.15
N ALA A 236 -12.19 12.06 15.42
CA ALA A 236 -12.22 13.16 14.44
C ALA A 236 -11.49 12.82 13.14
N LEU A 237 -10.33 12.14 13.23
CA LEU A 237 -9.58 11.69 12.06
C LEU A 237 -10.26 10.54 11.31
N TYR A 238 -10.90 9.60 12.02
CA TYR A 238 -11.72 8.56 11.37
C TYR A 238 -12.92 9.16 10.64
N ASP A 239 -13.57 10.17 11.22
CA ASP A 239 -14.67 10.90 10.58
C ASP A 239 -14.19 11.60 9.30
N ALA A 240 -13.04 12.28 9.35
CA ALA A 240 -12.43 12.90 8.17
C ALA A 240 -12.05 11.87 7.10
N SER A 241 -11.49 10.72 7.50
CA SER A 241 -11.18 9.61 6.59
C SER A 241 -12.45 9.11 5.87
N LEU A 242 -13.53 8.87 6.61
CA LEU A 242 -14.77 8.32 6.06
C LEU A 242 -15.57 9.36 5.26
N ALA A 243 -15.35 10.66 5.49
CA ALA A 243 -15.87 11.72 4.64
C ALA A 243 -15.18 11.72 3.26
N GLY A 244 -13.88 11.41 3.19
CA GLY A 244 -13.13 11.31 1.94
C GLY A 244 -13.34 10.00 1.18
N ASP A 245 -13.36 8.88 1.90
CA ASP A 245 -13.69 7.55 1.37
C ASP A 245 -14.65 6.81 2.30
N PRO A 246 -15.96 6.85 2.00
CA PRO A 246 -16.97 6.11 2.75
C PRO A 246 -16.84 4.59 2.65
N THR A 247 -15.92 4.03 1.87
CA THR A 247 -15.70 2.57 1.80
C THR A 247 -14.44 2.13 2.53
N CYS A 248 -13.72 3.05 3.18
CA CYS A 248 -12.51 2.73 3.94
C CYS A 248 -12.82 1.79 5.13
N GLY A 249 -12.71 0.48 4.88
CA GLY A 249 -13.10 -0.56 5.83
C GLY A 249 -12.29 -0.50 7.13
N ALA A 250 -10.98 -0.26 7.02
CA ALA A 250 -10.09 -0.12 8.17
C ALA A 250 -10.47 1.05 9.09
N ALA A 251 -10.83 2.21 8.52
CA ALA A 251 -11.28 3.37 9.27
C ALA A 251 -12.59 3.09 9.99
N ARG A 252 -13.57 2.53 9.27
CA ARG A 252 -14.89 2.20 9.83
C ARG A 252 -14.80 1.15 10.94
N PHE A 253 -14.04 0.08 10.73
CA PHE A 253 -13.87 -0.97 11.73
C PHE A 253 -13.18 -0.43 12.98
N SER A 254 -12.08 0.32 12.81
CA SER A 254 -11.36 0.88 13.95
C SER A 254 -12.18 1.94 14.70
N ARG A 255 -12.97 2.76 13.99
CA ARG A 255 -13.92 3.70 14.60
C ARG A 255 -14.98 2.97 15.41
N ALA A 256 -15.51 1.85 14.90
CA ALA A 256 -16.49 1.04 15.63
C ALA A 256 -15.92 0.51 16.95
N LEU A 257 -14.70 -0.05 16.93
CA LEU A 257 -14.04 -0.54 18.14
C LEU A 257 -13.79 0.59 19.15
N LEU A 258 -13.39 1.77 18.66
CA LEU A 258 -13.16 2.93 19.53
C LEU A 258 -14.46 3.46 20.14
N ARG A 259 -15.55 3.55 19.37
CA ARG A 259 -16.89 3.90 19.84
C ARG A 259 -17.41 2.91 20.89
N ALA A 260 -17.22 1.61 20.66
CA ALA A 260 -17.61 0.58 21.62
C ALA A 260 -16.85 0.74 22.96
N ARG A 261 -15.54 1.03 22.92
CA ARG A 261 -14.74 1.34 24.12
C ARG A 261 -15.23 2.60 24.83
N ALA A 262 -15.65 3.60 24.06
CA ALA A 262 -16.27 4.82 24.57
C ALA A 262 -17.75 4.65 25.00
N ARG A 263 -18.29 3.42 24.96
CA ARG A 263 -19.68 3.07 25.27
C ARG A 263 -20.73 3.67 24.33
N ASP A 264 -20.33 4.19 23.18
CA ASP A 264 -21.21 4.50 22.05
C ASP A 264 -21.51 3.21 21.28
N PHE A 265 -22.34 2.35 21.88
CA PHE A 265 -22.68 1.05 21.30
C PHE A 265 -23.53 1.19 20.02
N ALA A 266 -24.40 2.21 19.96
CA ALA A 266 -25.23 2.45 18.80
C ALA A 266 -24.39 2.87 17.58
N GLY A 267 -23.44 3.79 17.77
CA GLY A 267 -22.52 4.21 16.70
C GLY A 267 -21.58 3.08 16.27
N ALA A 268 -21.11 2.26 17.21
CA ALA A 268 -20.29 1.07 16.90
C ALA A 268 -21.07 0.02 16.10
N GLU A 269 -22.32 -0.26 16.49
CA GLU A 269 -23.19 -1.21 15.77
C GLU A 269 -23.47 -0.71 14.35
N ALA A 270 -23.76 0.58 14.17
CA ALA A 270 -23.98 1.17 12.86
C ALA A 270 -22.76 1.02 11.93
N ASP A 271 -21.55 1.23 12.45
CA ASP A 271 -20.32 1.05 11.68
C ASP A 271 -20.07 -0.42 11.29
N LEU A 272 -20.28 -1.36 12.22
CA LEU A 272 -20.10 -2.79 11.93
C LEU A 272 -21.18 -3.33 10.98
N ALA A 273 -22.43 -2.89 11.13
CA ALA A 273 -23.52 -3.25 10.22
C ALA A 273 -23.25 -2.75 8.79
N ALA A 274 -22.70 -1.54 8.64
CA ALA A 274 -22.31 -1.03 7.33
C ALA A 274 -21.18 -1.86 6.68
N LEU A 275 -20.21 -2.35 7.46
CA LEU A 275 -19.17 -3.27 6.95
C LEU A 275 -19.78 -4.61 6.52
N ALA A 276 -20.63 -5.21 7.35
CA ALA A 276 -21.30 -6.46 7.05
C ALA A 276 -22.18 -6.33 5.78
N HIS A 277 -22.94 -5.24 5.65
CA HIS A 277 -23.77 -4.98 4.48
C HIS A 277 -22.95 -4.79 3.19
N ALA A 278 -21.76 -4.21 3.29
CA ALA A 278 -20.81 -4.10 2.18
C ALA A 278 -20.15 -5.43 1.79
N GLY A 279 -20.52 -6.54 2.45
CA GLY A 279 -20.01 -7.87 2.15
C GLY A 279 -18.63 -8.16 2.76
N ALA A 280 -18.23 -7.45 3.82
CA ALA A 280 -17.01 -7.77 4.54
C ALA A 280 -17.11 -9.19 5.11
N ALA A 281 -16.37 -10.14 4.53
CA ALA A 281 -16.29 -11.54 4.98
C ALA A 281 -15.35 -11.71 6.19
N ASP A 282 -15.15 -10.65 6.97
CA ASP A 282 -14.27 -10.65 8.13
C ASP A 282 -15.01 -11.23 9.34
N PRO A 283 -14.55 -12.37 9.90
CA PRO A 283 -15.20 -12.97 11.06
C PRO A 283 -15.23 -12.05 12.28
N ASP A 284 -14.28 -11.11 12.40
CA ASP A 284 -14.25 -10.17 13.52
C ASP A 284 -15.32 -9.09 13.38
N VAL A 285 -15.64 -8.64 12.15
CA VAL A 285 -16.78 -7.74 11.91
C VAL A 285 -18.07 -8.37 12.42
N HIS A 286 -18.32 -9.63 12.01
CA HIS A 286 -19.52 -10.36 12.41
C HIS A 286 -19.56 -10.68 13.91
N ALA A 287 -18.44 -11.07 14.51
CA ALA A 287 -18.38 -11.37 15.93
C ALA A 287 -18.63 -10.12 16.80
N GLN A 288 -18.04 -8.97 16.43
CA GLN A 288 -18.24 -7.71 17.15
C GLN A 288 -19.68 -7.20 16.97
N LEU A 289 -20.26 -7.33 15.77
CA LEU A 289 -21.65 -6.97 15.52
C LEU A 289 -22.61 -7.82 16.37
N GLY A 290 -22.42 -9.14 16.40
CA GLY A 290 -23.23 -10.05 17.21
C GLY A 290 -23.14 -9.74 18.72
N ALA A 291 -21.95 -9.37 19.21
CA ALA A 291 -21.77 -8.97 20.60
C ALA A 291 -22.56 -7.70 20.96
N LEU A 292 -22.61 -6.71 20.06
CA LEU A 292 -23.40 -5.48 20.27
C LEU A 292 -24.92 -5.74 20.18
N GLN A 293 -25.35 -6.57 19.22
CA GLN A 293 -26.75 -6.98 19.08
C GLN A 293 -27.25 -7.73 20.31
N ALA A 294 -26.46 -8.69 20.82
CA ALA A 294 -26.77 -9.42 22.04
C ALA A 294 -26.87 -8.48 23.25
N ARG A 295 -25.97 -7.50 23.35
CA ARG A 295 -25.98 -6.49 24.41
C ARG A 295 -27.27 -5.66 24.43
N ARG A 296 -27.85 -5.34 23.26
CA ARG A 296 -29.14 -4.63 23.18
C ARG A 296 -30.37 -5.55 23.24
N GLY A 297 -30.19 -6.85 23.45
CA GLY A 297 -31.28 -7.84 23.56
C GLY A 297 -31.80 -8.37 22.24
N ALA A 298 -31.13 -8.10 21.11
CA ALA A 298 -31.52 -8.61 19.81
C ALA A 298 -30.91 -10.00 19.55
N VAL A 299 -31.53 -11.01 20.16
CA VAL A 299 -31.00 -12.37 20.20
C VAL A 299 -30.92 -13.01 18.80
N ASP A 300 -31.95 -12.86 17.98
CA ASP A 300 -32.00 -13.48 16.64
C ASP A 300 -30.94 -12.89 15.70
N GLU A 301 -30.79 -11.56 15.72
CA GLU A 301 -29.82 -10.83 14.92
C GLU A 301 -28.38 -11.18 15.37
N ALA A 302 -28.16 -11.27 16.68
CA ALA A 302 -26.88 -11.70 17.24
C ALA A 302 -26.52 -13.13 16.84
N ALA A 303 -27.48 -14.07 16.90
CA ALA A 303 -27.28 -15.46 16.53
C ALA A 303 -26.86 -15.59 15.05
N GLU A 304 -27.49 -14.83 14.16
CA GLU A 304 -27.13 -14.79 12.75
C GLU A 304 -25.71 -14.22 12.54
N SER A 305 -25.38 -13.10 13.18
CA SER A 305 -24.04 -12.52 13.13
C SER A 305 -22.97 -13.51 13.62
N PHE A 306 -23.19 -14.22 14.74
CA PHE A 306 -22.24 -15.23 15.22
C PHE A 306 -22.13 -16.43 14.27
N ARG A 307 -23.23 -16.84 13.63
CA ARG A 307 -23.22 -17.88 12.60
C ARG A 307 -22.34 -17.48 11.42
N LEU A 308 -22.48 -16.25 10.92
CA LEU A 308 -21.65 -15.71 9.85
C LEU A 308 -20.16 -15.66 10.24
N ALA A 309 -19.85 -15.23 11.47
CA ALA A 309 -18.49 -15.25 11.99
C ALA A 309 -17.89 -16.67 12.01
N ALA A 310 -18.67 -17.68 12.44
CA ALA A 310 -18.23 -19.07 12.48
C ALA A 310 -18.00 -19.65 11.07
N VAL A 311 -18.89 -19.34 10.12
CA VAL A 311 -18.73 -19.76 8.72
C VAL A 311 -17.47 -19.15 8.10
N ALA A 312 -17.24 -17.85 8.28
CA ALA A 312 -16.06 -17.17 7.77
C ALA A 312 -14.74 -17.76 8.35
N ARG A 313 -14.74 -18.17 9.62
CA ARG A 313 -13.60 -18.89 10.23
C ARG A 313 -13.40 -20.30 9.68
N GLY A 314 -14.50 -21.01 9.40
CA GLY A 314 -14.48 -22.39 8.89
C GLY A 314 -14.10 -22.50 7.41
N GLY A 315 -14.38 -21.47 6.61
CA GLY A 315 -14.02 -21.41 5.19
C GLY A 315 -12.56 -21.03 4.90
N ALA A 316 -11.81 -20.54 5.90
CA ALA A 316 -10.40 -20.17 5.76
C ALA A 316 -9.43 -21.36 5.94
N GLY A 317 -9.95 -22.60 6.06
CA GLY A 317 -9.20 -23.80 6.44
C GLY A 317 -9.22 -24.96 5.45
N THR A 318 -9.60 -24.74 4.19
CA THR A 318 -9.59 -25.77 3.12
C THR A 318 -8.88 -25.25 1.89
#